data_AF-K5BHP7-F1
#
_entry.id   AF-K5BHP7-F1
#
_cell.length_a   1.000
_cell.length_b   1.000
_cell.length_c   1.000
_cell.angle_alpha   90.00
_cell.angle_beta   90.00
_cell.angle_gamma   90.00
#
_symmetry.space_group_name_H-M   'P 1'
#
loop_
_entity.id
_entity.type
_entity.pdbx_description
1 polymer ?
#
loop_
_entity_poly.entity_id
_entity_poly.type
_entity_poly.pdbx_seq_one_letter_code
_entity_poly.pdbx_strand_id
1 'polypeptide(L)'
;MLWREVVQRTNALVVQAGVARAQGETSLLKRISAFFAAAMQADSDDRSAAAFLVTSVLESQRHPELQGDEHDSLRQSREFIKWAVDDAIARGELITADEDVPALVEVLVAVMWGMGLYAGFIGDHEDLEAVVAKFELLMANKLWELH
;
A
#
# COMPACT_ATOMS: atom_id res chain seq x y z
N MET A 1 19.88 10.69 13.29
CA MET A 1 20.70 10.14 12.19
C MET A 1 20.31 8.68 11.95
N LEU A 2 20.49 7.78 12.93
CA LEU A 2 20.16 6.35 12.79
C LEU A 2 18.69 6.04 12.41
N TRP A 3 17.71 6.73 13.03
CA TRP A 3 16.28 6.50 12.76
C TRP A 3 15.88 6.75 11.30
N ARG A 4 16.36 7.86 10.72
CA ARG A 4 16.09 8.20 9.31
C ARG A 4 16.72 7.20 8.33
N GLU A 5 17.94 6.74 8.61
CA GLU A 5 18.62 5.75 7.77
C GLU A 5 17.92 4.38 7.80
N VAL A 6 17.41 3.96 8.97
CA VAL A 6 16.64 2.71 9.07
C VAL A 6 15.30 2.87 8.35
N VAL A 7 14.59 4.00 8.51
CA VAL A 7 13.36 4.29 7.74
C VAL A 7 13.61 4.27 6.24
N GLN A 8 14.68 4.92 5.78
CA GLN A 8 15.04 4.96 4.37
C GLN A 8 15.35 3.56 3.82
N ARG A 9 16.10 2.76 4.57
CA ARG A 9 16.48 1.40 4.14
C ARG A 9 15.27 0.47 4.09
N THR A 10 14.39 0.53 5.09
CA THR A 10 13.19 -0.30 5.14
C THR A 10 12.16 0.15 4.10
N ASN A 11 12.01 1.46 3.87
CA ASN A 11 11.13 2.00 2.85
C ASN A 11 11.57 1.57 1.44
N ALA A 12 12.88 1.59 1.17
CA ALA A 12 13.43 1.08 -0.08
C ALA A 12 13.17 -0.43 -0.27
N LEU A 13 13.27 -1.23 0.79
CA LEU A 13 13.06 -2.68 0.70
C LEU A 13 11.59 -3.07 0.49
N VAL A 14 10.65 -2.34 1.11
CA VAL A 14 9.22 -2.71 1.08
C VAL A 14 8.47 -1.97 -0.03
N VAL A 15 8.58 -0.64 -0.08
CA VAL A 15 7.80 0.19 -0.99
C VAL A 15 8.36 0.15 -2.41
N GLN A 16 9.67 0.29 -2.62
CA GLN A 16 10.22 0.26 -3.99
C GLN A 16 10.11 -1.12 -4.63
N ALA A 17 10.31 -2.21 -3.85
CA ALA A 17 10.08 -3.56 -4.35
C ALA A 17 8.62 -3.80 -4.71
N GLY A 18 7.68 -3.31 -3.89
CA GLY A 18 6.24 -3.37 -4.19
C GLY A 18 5.86 -2.58 -5.44
N VAL A 19 6.39 -1.37 -5.60
CA VAL A 19 6.16 -0.55 -6.81
C VAL A 19 6.71 -1.25 -8.05
N ALA A 20 7.94 -1.77 -8.00
CA ALA A 20 8.56 -2.46 -9.14
C ALA A 20 7.77 -3.70 -9.56
N ARG A 21 7.28 -4.48 -8.59
CA ARG A 21 6.45 -5.67 -8.87
C ARG A 21 5.09 -5.29 -9.44
N ALA A 22 4.47 -4.25 -8.89
CA ALA A 22 3.19 -3.74 -9.37
C ALA A 22 3.26 -3.12 -10.77
N GLN A 23 4.37 -2.50 -11.15
CA GLN A 23 4.55 -1.95 -12.49
C GLN A 23 4.56 -3.02 -13.60
N GLY A 24 4.90 -4.28 -13.26
CA GLY A 24 4.83 -5.41 -14.20
C GLY A 24 3.41 -5.87 -14.52
N GLU A 25 2.40 -5.43 -13.75
CA GLU A 25 1.03 -5.88 -13.88
C GLU A 25 0.18 -4.95 -14.77
N THR A 26 -0.80 -5.54 -15.45
CA THR A 26 -1.56 -4.85 -16.52
C THR A 26 -2.92 -4.32 -16.09
N SER A 27 -3.37 -4.63 -14.88
CA SER A 27 -4.67 -4.24 -14.35
C SER A 27 -4.52 -3.59 -12.98
N LEU A 28 -5.31 -2.56 -12.66
CA LEU A 28 -5.32 -1.84 -11.38
C LEU A 28 -5.36 -2.80 -10.21
N LEU A 29 -6.27 -3.76 -10.28
CA LEU A 29 -6.42 -4.80 -9.25
C LEU A 29 -5.11 -5.55 -9.03
N LYS A 30 -4.51 -6.08 -10.10
CA LYS A 30 -3.26 -6.83 -10.02
C LYS A 30 -2.08 -5.97 -9.54
N ARG A 31 -2.03 -4.69 -9.89
CA ARG A 31 -1.01 -3.77 -9.39
C ARG A 31 -1.10 -3.60 -7.88
N ILE A 32 -2.32 -3.34 -7.39
CA ILE A 32 -2.57 -3.18 -5.96
C ILE A 32 -2.26 -4.49 -5.23
N SER A 33 -2.72 -5.63 -5.74
CA SER A 33 -2.40 -6.95 -5.21
C SER A 33 -0.91 -7.25 -5.16
N ALA A 34 -0.18 -6.98 -6.24
CA ALA A 34 1.26 -7.22 -6.33
C ALA A 34 2.03 -6.33 -5.36
N PHE A 35 1.58 -5.09 -5.15
CA PHE A 35 2.13 -4.20 -4.13
C PHE A 35 1.94 -4.80 -2.73
N PHE A 36 0.73 -5.25 -2.38
CA PHE A 36 0.47 -5.90 -1.10
C PHE A 36 1.29 -7.18 -0.93
N ALA A 37 1.31 -8.06 -1.93
CA ALA A 37 2.08 -9.31 -1.88
C ALA A 37 3.58 -9.06 -1.67
N ALA A 38 4.14 -8.01 -2.27
CA ALA A 38 5.53 -7.63 -2.03
C ALA A 38 5.76 -7.08 -0.62
N ALA A 39 4.83 -6.27 -0.10
CA ALA A 39 4.90 -5.80 1.28
C ALA A 39 4.82 -6.94 2.30
N MET A 40 4.01 -7.96 2.01
CA MET A 40 3.87 -9.17 2.83
C MET A 40 5.08 -10.10 2.76
N GLN A 41 5.71 -10.24 1.59
CA GLN A 41 6.96 -11.03 1.44
C GLN A 41 8.13 -10.37 2.16
N ALA A 42 8.19 -9.04 2.17
CA ALA A 42 9.19 -8.33 2.97
C ALA A 42 8.96 -8.50 4.49
N ASP A 43 7.71 -8.66 4.93
CA ASP A 43 7.33 -8.96 6.31
C ASP A 43 7.63 -10.42 6.71
N SER A 44 7.52 -11.39 5.80
CA SER A 44 7.86 -12.80 6.08
C SER A 44 9.36 -13.01 6.32
N ASP A 45 10.21 -12.19 5.70
CA ASP A 45 11.66 -12.22 5.89
C ASP A 45 12.09 -11.43 7.14
N ASP A 46 11.34 -10.41 7.56
CA ASP A 46 11.56 -9.63 8.78
C ASP A 46 10.29 -8.89 9.28
N ARG A 47 9.51 -9.52 10.16
CA ARG A 47 8.27 -8.95 10.77
C ARG A 47 8.50 -7.59 11.43
N SER A 48 9.73 -7.30 11.84
CA SER A 48 10.08 -6.03 12.47
C SER A 48 10.13 -4.87 11.48
N ALA A 49 10.33 -5.14 10.18
CA ALA A 49 10.40 -4.15 9.13
C ALA A 49 9.05 -3.46 8.84
N ALA A 50 7.96 -4.22 8.70
CA ALA A 50 6.64 -3.65 8.44
C ALA A 50 6.10 -2.88 9.65
N ALA A 51 6.22 -3.46 10.84
CA ALA A 51 5.86 -2.80 12.10
C ALA A 51 6.66 -1.50 12.30
N PHE A 52 7.95 -1.50 11.95
CA PHE A 52 8.78 -0.30 12.04
C PHE A 52 8.35 0.79 11.05
N LEU A 53 8.01 0.45 9.81
CA LEU A 53 7.53 1.44 8.82
C LEU A 53 6.21 2.09 9.24
N VAL A 54 5.23 1.28 9.65
CA VAL A 54 3.94 1.80 10.12
C VAL A 54 4.13 2.69 11.35
N THR A 55 4.96 2.26 12.31
CA THR A 55 5.29 3.08 13.49
C THR A 55 5.98 4.38 13.09
N SER A 56 6.94 4.32 12.16
CA SER A 56 7.68 5.50 11.72
C SER A 56 6.78 6.52 11.04
N VAL A 57 5.79 6.06 10.28
CA VAL A 57 4.77 6.91 9.67
C VAL A 57 3.87 7.54 10.73
N LEU A 58 3.36 6.77 11.69
CA LEU A 58 2.54 7.29 12.78
C LEU A 58 3.30 8.33 13.63
N GLU A 59 4.58 8.07 13.92
CA GLU A 59 5.43 9.01 14.66
C GLU A 59 5.73 10.27 13.84
N SER A 60 5.89 10.17 12.51
CA SER A 60 6.04 11.36 11.64
C SER A 60 4.79 12.23 11.54
N GLN A 61 3.60 11.66 11.76
CA GLN A 61 2.34 12.40 11.87
C GLN A 61 2.20 13.11 13.22
N ARG A 62 2.74 12.51 14.29
CA ARG A 62 2.75 13.11 15.65
C ARG A 62 3.84 14.17 15.83
N HIS A 63 4.93 14.03 15.11
CA HIS A 63 6.12 14.87 15.18
C HIS A 63 6.45 15.42 13.79
N PRO A 64 5.87 16.58 13.41
CA PRO A 64 6.11 17.20 12.10
C PRO A 64 7.59 17.43 11.79
N GLU A 65 8.43 17.60 12.81
CA GLU A 65 9.89 17.70 12.73
C GLU A 65 10.59 16.44 12.20
N LEU A 66 9.90 15.29 12.20
CA LEU A 66 10.36 14.02 11.63
C LEU A 66 9.91 13.82 10.18
N GLN A 67 9.05 14.69 9.64
CA GLN A 67 8.65 14.68 8.23
C GLN A 67 9.85 15.11 7.37
N GLY A 68 10.64 14.12 6.95
CA GLY A 68 11.74 14.31 6.02
C GLY A 68 11.21 14.41 4.60
N ASP A 69 11.48 15.52 3.92
CA ASP A 69 10.96 15.93 2.61
C ASP A 69 11.24 14.96 1.44
N GLU A 70 12.04 13.90 1.65
CA GLU A 70 12.47 12.92 0.63
C GLU A 70 12.03 11.47 0.94
N HIS A 71 11.58 11.19 2.17
CA HIS A 71 11.29 9.83 2.66
C HIS A 71 9.89 9.65 3.23
N ASP A 72 8.96 10.52 2.83
CA ASP A 72 7.56 10.37 3.18
C ASP A 72 6.95 9.15 2.46
N SER A 73 6.95 8.00 3.14
CA SER A 73 6.31 6.77 2.67
C SER A 73 4.83 6.97 2.34
N LEU A 74 4.13 7.91 3.01
CA LEU A 74 2.75 8.25 2.67
C LEU A 74 2.67 8.94 1.31
N ARG A 75 3.54 9.92 1.07
CA ARG A 75 3.59 10.63 -0.22
C ARG A 75 3.92 9.67 -1.37
N GLN A 76 4.95 8.82 -1.21
CA GLN A 76 5.33 7.84 -2.24
C GLN A 76 4.21 6.83 -2.52
N SER A 77 3.55 6.36 -1.46
CA SER A 77 2.37 5.50 -1.53
C SER A 77 1.22 6.16 -2.29
N ARG A 78 0.93 7.44 -1.98
CA ARG A 78 -0.11 8.22 -2.65
C ARG A 78 0.21 8.44 -4.12
N GLU A 79 1.45 8.79 -4.45
CA GLU A 79 1.91 8.97 -5.83
C GLU A 79 1.76 7.68 -6.65
N PHE A 80 2.14 6.54 -6.06
CA PHE A 80 1.97 5.23 -6.69
C PHE A 80 0.49 4.90 -6.95
N ILE A 81 -0.38 5.04 -5.95
CA ILE A 81 -1.82 4.76 -6.09
C ILE A 81 -2.44 5.70 -7.12
N LYS A 82 -2.09 6.99 -7.09
CA LYS A 82 -2.56 7.96 -8.09
C LYS A 82 -2.17 7.54 -9.50
N TRP A 83 -0.89 7.19 -9.72
CA TRP A 83 -0.43 6.71 -11.01
C TRP A 83 -1.18 5.45 -11.47
N ALA A 84 -1.43 4.50 -10.58
CA ALA A 84 -2.14 3.27 -10.91
C ALA A 84 -3.59 3.54 -11.31
N VAL A 85 -4.27 4.44 -10.60
CA VAL A 85 -5.64 4.88 -10.93
C VAL A 85 -5.66 5.61 -12.28
N ASP A 86 -4.77 6.58 -12.50
CA ASP A 86 -4.71 7.34 -13.75
C ASP A 86 -4.49 6.40 -14.96
N ASP A 87 -3.58 5.43 -14.87
CA ASP A 87 -3.35 4.46 -15.94
C ASP A 87 -4.54 3.52 -16.17
N ALA A 88 -5.28 3.17 -15.11
CA ALA A 88 -6.49 2.36 -15.22
C ALA A 88 -7.62 3.09 -15.96
N ILE A 89 -7.81 4.39 -15.72
CA ILE A 89 -8.82 5.16 -16.48
C ILE A 89 -8.36 5.37 -17.92
N ALA A 90 -7.08 5.65 -18.14
CA ALA A 90 -6.51 5.83 -19.48
C ALA A 90 -6.67 4.58 -20.37
N ARG A 91 -6.67 3.39 -19.76
CA ARG A 91 -6.90 2.10 -20.43
C ARG A 91 -8.37 1.69 -20.51
N GLY A 92 -9.27 2.47 -19.92
CA GLY A 92 -10.70 2.14 -19.83
C GLY A 92 -11.02 0.97 -18.90
N GLU A 93 -10.09 0.57 -18.03
CA GLU A 93 -10.34 -0.45 -16.99
C GLU A 93 -11.22 0.10 -15.87
N LEU A 94 -11.02 1.37 -15.51
CA LEU A 94 -11.77 2.08 -14.48
C LEU A 94 -12.60 3.19 -15.11
N ILE A 95 -13.90 3.22 -14.82
CA ILE A 95 -14.82 4.28 -15.23
C ILE A 95 -15.25 5.02 -13.96
N THR A 96 -14.82 6.27 -13.82
CA THR A 96 -15.13 7.14 -12.68
C THR A 96 -15.17 8.59 -13.16
N ALA A 97 -15.86 9.47 -12.43
CA ALA A 97 -15.84 10.89 -12.74
C ALA A 97 -14.51 11.51 -12.31
N ASP A 98 -14.00 12.49 -13.06
CA ASP A 98 -12.71 13.13 -12.76
C ASP A 98 -12.71 13.76 -11.36
N GLU A 99 -13.85 14.31 -10.90
CA GLU A 99 -13.99 14.85 -9.55
C GLU A 99 -13.85 13.80 -8.42
N ASP A 100 -14.09 12.53 -8.71
CA ASP A 100 -14.04 11.44 -7.74
C ASP A 100 -12.63 10.83 -7.60
N VAL A 101 -11.76 11.04 -8.60
CA VAL A 101 -10.40 10.47 -8.63
C VAL A 101 -9.59 10.80 -7.36
N PRO A 102 -9.57 12.05 -6.86
CA PRO A 102 -8.84 12.35 -5.63
C PRO A 102 -9.37 11.57 -4.41
N ALA A 103 -10.69 11.44 -4.28
CA ALA A 103 -11.31 10.70 -3.18
C ALA A 103 -11.02 9.20 -3.29
N LEU A 104 -11.08 8.64 -4.49
CA LEU A 104 -10.74 7.24 -4.75
C LEU A 104 -9.28 6.93 -4.36
N VAL A 105 -8.34 7.81 -4.72
CA VAL A 105 -6.94 7.67 -4.33
C VAL A 105 -6.80 7.63 -2.82
N GLU A 106 -7.44 8.55 -2.08
CA GLU A 106 -7.37 8.56 -0.62
C GLU A 106 -8.00 7.31 0.01
N VAL A 107 -9.11 6.80 -0.52
CA VAL A 107 -9.72 5.55 -0.05
C VAL A 107 -8.76 4.38 -0.23
N LEU A 108 -8.14 4.24 -1.40
CA LEU A 108 -7.19 3.16 -1.68
C LEU A 108 -5.93 3.27 -0.82
N VAL A 109 -5.44 4.50 -0.60
CA VAL A 109 -4.33 4.76 0.33
C VAL A 109 -4.72 4.36 1.75
N ALA A 110 -5.90 4.74 2.23
CA ALA A 110 -6.37 4.40 3.57
C ALA A 110 -6.50 2.87 3.77
N VAL A 111 -7.05 2.16 2.79
CA VAL A 111 -7.13 0.70 2.80
C VAL A 111 -5.73 0.08 2.86
N MET A 112 -4.79 0.60 2.07
CA MET A 112 -3.41 0.12 2.05
C MET A 112 -2.70 0.28 3.39
N TRP A 113 -2.86 1.43 4.04
CA TRP A 113 -2.33 1.64 5.39
C TRP A 113 -3.02 0.77 6.44
N GLY A 114 -4.34 0.59 6.34
CA GLY A 114 -5.09 -0.30 7.22
C GLY A 114 -4.60 -1.75 7.14
N MET A 115 -4.35 -2.25 5.93
CA MET A 115 -3.82 -3.59 5.70
C MET A 115 -2.37 -3.72 6.16
N GLY A 116 -1.52 -2.71 5.93
CA GLY A 116 -0.14 -2.69 6.44
C GLY A 116 -0.07 -2.69 7.96
N LEU A 117 -1.00 -1.99 8.64
CA LEU A 117 -1.11 -2.01 10.10
C LEU A 117 -1.62 -3.36 10.62
N TYR A 118 -2.62 -3.95 9.95
CA TYR A 118 -3.10 -5.28 10.30
C TYR A 118 -1.99 -6.32 10.17
N ALA A 119 -1.23 -6.31 9.06
CA ALA A 119 -0.06 -7.16 8.83
C ALA A 119 1.00 -7.04 9.94
N GLY A 120 1.42 -5.81 10.22
CA GLY A 120 2.55 -5.58 11.13
C GLY A 120 2.25 -5.80 12.61
N PHE A 121 0.98 -5.73 13.04
CA PHE A 121 0.63 -5.72 14.47
C PHE A 121 -0.43 -6.73 14.91
N ILE A 122 -1.28 -7.22 14.00
CA ILE A 122 -2.50 -7.94 14.37
C ILE A 122 -2.55 -9.34 13.76
N GLY A 123 -2.28 -9.47 12.47
CA GLY A 123 -2.39 -10.72 11.72
C GLY A 123 -1.16 -11.60 11.85
N ASP A 124 -1.37 -12.90 11.73
CA ASP A 124 -0.32 -13.87 11.41
C ASP A 124 -0.24 -14.07 9.88
N HIS A 125 0.88 -14.59 9.40
CA HIS A 125 1.19 -14.63 7.95
C HIS A 125 0.12 -15.35 7.11
N GLU A 126 -0.40 -16.49 7.60
CA GLU A 126 -1.46 -17.25 6.92
C GLU A 126 -2.80 -16.48 6.87
N ASP A 127 -3.10 -15.68 7.90
CA ASP A 127 -4.32 -14.85 7.92
C ASP A 127 -4.22 -13.71 6.90
N LEU A 128 -3.01 -13.20 6.66
CA LEU A 128 -2.79 -12.03 5.82
C LEU A 128 -2.91 -12.35 4.32
N GLU A 129 -2.39 -13.49 3.86
CA GLU A 129 -2.60 -13.97 2.49
C GLU A 129 -4.09 -14.17 2.19
N ALA A 130 -4.83 -14.75 3.15
CA ALA A 130 -6.27 -14.91 3.03
C ALA A 130 -7.00 -13.56 2.95
N VAL A 131 -6.58 -12.57 3.76
CA VAL A 131 -7.14 -11.21 3.72
C VAL A 131 -6.89 -10.53 2.38
N VAL A 132 -5.67 -10.62 1.82
CA VAL A 132 -5.38 -10.06 0.48
C VAL A 132 -6.23 -10.73 -0.60
N ALA A 133 -6.37 -12.05 -0.55
CA ALA A 133 -7.23 -12.77 -1.49
C ALA A 133 -8.71 -12.33 -1.40
N LYS A 134 -9.23 -12.03 -0.20
CA LYS A 134 -10.59 -11.47 -0.05
C LYS A 134 -10.67 -10.03 -0.53
N PHE A 135 -9.64 -9.22 -0.32
CA PHE A 135 -9.57 -7.86 -0.83
C PHE A 135 -9.59 -7.83 -2.37
N GLU A 136 -8.91 -8.76 -3.02
CA GLU A 136 -8.97 -8.90 -4.49
C GLU A 136 -10.40 -9.15 -4.98
N LEU A 137 -11.10 -10.08 -4.33
CA LEU A 137 -12.49 -10.36 -4.65
C LEU A 137 -13.40 -9.16 -4.39
N LEU A 138 -13.13 -8.37 -3.35
CA LEU A 138 -13.90 -7.16 -3.03
C LEU A 138 -13.75 -6.13 -4.15
N MET A 139 -12.52 -5.84 -4.53
CA MET A 139 -12.21 -4.89 -5.60
C MET A 139 -12.70 -5.36 -6.96
N ALA A 140 -12.76 -6.67 -7.20
CA ALA A 140 -13.35 -7.26 -8.39
C ALA A 140 -14.89 -7.28 -8.38
N ASN A 141 -15.53 -6.78 -7.32
CA ASN A 141 -16.97 -6.89 -7.07
C ASN A 141 -17.49 -8.34 -7.13
N LYS A 142 -16.72 -9.27 -6.58
CA LYS A 142 -16.98 -10.72 -6.57
C LYS A 142 -16.95 -11.34 -5.17
N LEU A 143 -16.76 -10.52 -4.12
CA LEU A 143 -16.59 -11.03 -2.75
C LEU A 143 -17.90 -11.56 -2.16
N TRP A 144 -19.00 -10.83 -2.32
CA TRP A 144 -20.28 -11.18 -1.74
C TRP A 144 -21.44 -10.78 -2.64
N GLU A 145 -22.56 -11.45 -2.47
CA GLU A 145 -23.86 -11.05 -2.98
C GLU A 145 -24.66 -10.49 -1.80
N LEU A 146 -25.22 -9.29 -1.96
CA LEU A 146 -26.09 -8.68 -0.96
C LEU A 146 -27.54 -8.99 -1.34
N HIS A 147 -28.31 -9.52 -0.38
CA HIS A 147 -29.74 -9.78 -0.50
C HIS A 147 -30.57 -8.69 0.17
#